data_AF-Q065K3-F1
#
_entry.id   AF-Q065K3-F1
#
_cell.length_a   1.000
_cell.length_b   1.000
_cell.length_c   1.000
_cell.angle_alpha   90.00
_cell.angle_beta   90.00
_cell.angle_gamma   90.00
#
_symmetry.space_group_name_H-M   'P 1'
#
loop_
_entity.id
_entity.type
_entity.pdbx_description
1 polymer ?
#
loop_
_entity_poly.entity_id
_entity_poly.type
_entity_poly.pdbx_seq_one_letter_code
_entity_poly.pdbx_strand_id
1 'polypeptide(L)'
;MSLKLFTILFFSISFIGLTTPPSESIEECQLLAKVLSNLGSSMSRHRLIIAEGSDPTIIDEASRALATETKLYSSANREYQKARCDGWRR
;
A
#
# COMPACT_ATOMS: atom_id res chain seq x y z
N MET A 1 0.90 -28.98 -54.71
CA MET A 1 -0.21 -28.20 -54.10
C MET A 1 -0.71 -28.98 -52.88
N SER A 2 0.01 -29.09 -51.77
CA SER A 2 0.75 -28.06 -51.01
C SER A 2 -0.13 -26.94 -50.47
N LEU A 3 -1.43 -27.20 -50.19
CA LEU A 3 -2.35 -26.16 -49.70
C LEU A 3 -3.36 -26.66 -48.66
N LYS A 4 -3.06 -27.75 -47.95
CA LYS A 4 -3.93 -28.26 -46.86
C LYS A 4 -3.20 -28.53 -45.54
N LEU A 5 -1.91 -28.17 -45.43
CA LEU A 5 -1.14 -28.29 -44.18
C LEU A 5 -0.95 -26.97 -43.44
N PHE A 6 -1.44 -25.85 -43.99
CA PHE A 6 -1.22 -24.52 -43.41
C PHE A 6 -2.31 -24.07 -42.43
N THR A 7 -3.44 -24.79 -42.34
CA THR A 7 -4.61 -24.35 -41.58
C THR A 7 -4.61 -24.76 -40.10
N ILE A 8 -3.61 -25.51 -39.61
CA ILE A 8 -3.58 -25.96 -38.20
C ILE A 8 -2.43 -25.33 -37.39
N LEU A 9 -1.46 -24.67 -38.03
CA LEU A 9 -0.29 -24.15 -37.30
C LEU A 9 -0.41 -22.68 -36.85
N PHE A 10 -1.45 -21.95 -37.27
CA PHE A 10 -1.60 -20.52 -36.96
C PHE A 10 -2.50 -20.21 -35.76
N PHE A 11 -3.13 -21.21 -35.12
CA PHE A 11 -4.08 -21.00 -34.02
C PHE A 11 -3.46 -21.15 -32.62
N SER A 12 -2.14 -21.24 -32.51
CA SER A 12 -1.46 -21.59 -31.25
C SER A 12 -0.74 -20.44 -30.56
N ILE A 13 -0.68 -19.24 -31.16
CA ILE A 13 0.23 -18.16 -30.70
C ILE A 13 -0.50 -16.83 -30.52
N SER A 14 -1.61 -16.81 -29.80
CA SER A 14 -2.25 -15.52 -29.41
C SER A 14 -2.65 -15.44 -27.94
N PHE A 15 -2.17 -16.35 -27.11
CA PHE A 15 -2.45 -16.35 -25.66
C PHE A 15 -1.16 -16.30 -24.82
N ILE A 16 -0.19 -15.47 -25.23
CA ILE A 16 0.76 -14.93 -24.26
C ILE A 16 0.15 -13.62 -23.79
N GLY A 17 -0.70 -13.72 -22.78
CA GLY A 17 -1.12 -12.56 -22.02
C GLY A 17 0.13 -11.90 -21.43
N LEU A 18 0.58 -10.81 -22.04
CA LEU A 18 1.44 -9.84 -21.37
C LEU A 18 0.58 -9.14 -20.31
N THR A 19 0.31 -9.82 -19.20
CA THR A 19 0.08 -9.11 -17.96
C THR A 19 1.46 -8.69 -17.48
N THR A 20 1.93 -7.54 -17.94
CA THR A 20 2.99 -6.84 -17.19
C THR A 20 2.48 -6.73 -15.75
N PRO A 21 3.20 -7.23 -14.73
CA PRO A 21 2.86 -6.87 -13.36
C PRO A 21 2.88 -5.33 -13.33
N PRO A 22 1.84 -4.67 -12.79
CA PRO A 22 1.73 -3.23 -12.96
C PRO A 22 2.81 -2.61 -12.08
N SER A 23 3.94 -2.20 -12.67
CA SER A 23 5.04 -1.56 -11.96
C SER A 23 4.55 -0.35 -11.17
N GLU A 24 3.54 0.35 -11.70
CA GLU A 24 2.85 1.47 -11.07
C GLU A 24 2.09 1.05 -9.80
N SER A 25 1.41 -0.10 -9.81
CA SER A 25 0.74 -0.63 -8.61
C SER A 25 1.72 -1.08 -7.53
N ILE A 26 2.88 -1.59 -7.92
CA ILE A 26 3.94 -2.00 -6.99
C ILE A 26 4.53 -0.76 -6.30
N GLU A 27 4.80 0.30 -7.05
CA GLU A 27 5.31 1.57 -6.51
C GLU A 27 4.28 2.26 -5.59
N GLU A 28 3.00 2.26 -5.98
CA GLU A 28 1.89 2.77 -5.14
C GLU A 28 1.82 2.01 -3.80
N CYS A 29 1.87 0.69 -3.84
CA CYS A 29 1.81 -0.12 -2.63
C CYS A 29 3.04 0.07 -1.72
N GLN A 30 4.23 0.27 -2.30
CA GLN A 30 5.43 0.63 -1.54
C GLN A 30 5.28 1.97 -0.84
N LEU A 31 4.75 2.97 -1.53
CA LEU A 31 4.51 4.30 -0.98
C LEU A 31 3.49 4.24 0.16
N LEU A 32 2.34 3.60 -0.05
CA LEU A 32 1.30 3.46 0.98
C LEU A 32 1.81 2.68 2.20
N ALA A 33 2.60 1.62 2.00
CA ALA A 33 3.23 0.88 3.10
C ALA A 33 4.19 1.77 3.90
N LYS A 34 4.98 2.62 3.23
CA LYS A 34 5.89 3.55 3.89
C LYS A 34 5.14 4.61 4.69
N VAL A 35 4.05 5.16 4.14
CA VAL A 35 3.16 6.09 4.84
C VAL A 35 2.60 5.45 6.11
N LEU A 36 2.05 4.23 6.01
CA LEU A 36 1.51 3.49 7.15
C LEU A 36 2.57 3.24 8.23
N SER A 37 3.78 2.84 7.83
CA SER A 37 4.90 2.62 8.76
C SER A 37 5.29 3.89 9.50
N ASN A 38 5.41 5.00 8.78
CA ASN A 38 5.80 6.29 9.36
C ASN A 38 4.73 6.81 10.34
N LEU A 39 3.45 6.72 9.97
CA LEU A 39 2.33 7.09 10.84
C LEU A 39 2.31 6.20 12.09
N GLY A 40 2.43 4.88 11.94
CA GLY A 40 2.46 3.96 13.08
C GLY A 40 3.61 4.23 14.06
N SER A 41 4.80 4.54 13.55
CA SER A 41 5.95 4.96 14.37
C SER A 41 5.68 6.28 15.08
N SER A 42 5.13 7.28 14.39
CA SER A 42 4.81 8.59 14.98
C SER A 42 3.76 8.50 16.08
N MET A 43 2.68 7.75 15.82
CA MET A 43 1.63 7.49 16.82
C MET A 43 2.19 6.79 18.06
N SER A 44 3.14 5.87 17.88
CA SER A 44 3.79 5.18 19.00
C SER A 44 4.62 6.14 19.85
N ARG A 45 5.33 7.11 19.23
CA ARG A 45 6.04 8.17 19.96
C ARG A 45 5.09 9.08 20.73
N HIS A 46 3.99 9.54 20.12
CA HIS A 46 3.01 10.38 20.82
C HIS A 46 2.37 9.65 22.00
N ARG A 47 2.06 8.35 21.87
CA ARG A 47 1.59 7.54 22.99
C ARG A 47 2.59 7.46 24.13
N LEU A 48 3.89 7.35 23.82
CA LEU A 48 4.95 7.37 24.82
C LEU A 48 4.99 8.72 25.54
N ILE A 49 4.95 9.84 24.80
CA ILE A 49 4.91 11.19 25.37
C ILE A 49 3.70 11.38 26.30
N ILE A 50 2.53 10.88 25.91
CA ILE A 50 1.31 10.96 26.73
C ILE A 50 1.45 10.12 28.01
N ALA A 51 2.08 8.94 27.92
CA ALA A 51 2.22 8.03 29.06
C ALA A 51 3.29 8.49 30.06
N GLU A 52 4.39 9.06 29.59
CA GLU A 52 5.56 9.43 30.40
C GLU A 52 5.64 10.93 30.72
N GLY A 53 4.87 11.75 30.01
CA GLY A 53 4.92 13.21 30.13
C GLY A 53 4.41 13.72 31.47
N SER A 54 5.02 14.82 31.94
CA SER A 54 4.60 15.54 33.13
C SER A 54 4.08 16.96 32.84
N ASP A 55 4.37 17.50 31.65
CA ASP A 55 3.88 18.81 31.21
C ASP A 55 2.53 18.66 30.51
N PRO A 56 1.43 19.21 31.10
CA PRO A 56 0.10 19.12 30.52
C PRO A 56 -0.01 19.69 29.10
N THR A 57 0.79 20.71 28.77
CA THR A 57 0.78 21.34 27.44
C THR A 57 1.33 20.40 26.38
N ILE A 58 2.43 19.71 26.71
CA ILE A 58 3.06 18.73 25.83
C ILE A 58 2.18 17.50 25.66
N ILE A 59 1.54 17.03 26.74
CA ILE A 59 0.59 15.91 26.68
C ILE A 59 -0.61 16.25 25.79
N ASP A 60 -1.15 17.45 25.92
CA ASP A 60 -2.30 17.94 25.15
C ASP A 60 -1.95 18.11 23.66
N GLU A 61 -0.76 18.64 23.35
CA GLU A 61 -0.25 18.69 21.97
C GLU A 61 -0.06 17.29 21.38
N ALA A 62 0.59 16.38 22.11
CA ALA A 62 0.78 14.99 21.68
C ALA A 62 -0.57 14.27 21.47
N SER A 63 -1.56 14.56 22.31
CA SER A 63 -2.92 14.01 22.19
C SER A 63 -3.63 14.48 20.92
N ARG A 64 -3.53 15.78 20.60
CA ARG A 64 -4.06 16.34 19.34
C ARG A 64 -3.37 15.75 18.11
N ALA A 65 -2.05 15.64 18.17
CA ALA A 65 -1.25 15.05 17.09
C ALA A 65 -1.67 13.57 16.87
N LEU A 66 -1.73 12.77 17.93
CA LEU A 66 -2.15 11.37 17.88
C LEU A 66 -3.57 11.20 17.31
N ALA A 67 -4.51 12.07 17.67
CA ALA A 67 -5.87 12.04 17.13
C ALA A 67 -5.91 12.31 15.62
N THR A 68 -5.07 13.24 15.15
CA THR A 68 -4.94 13.56 13.73
C THR A 68 -4.28 12.40 12.97
N GLU A 69 -3.17 11.88 13.48
CA GLU A 69 -2.45 10.74 12.90
C GLU A 69 -3.32 9.48 12.81
N THR A 70 -4.16 9.23 13.81
CA THR A 70 -5.10 8.09 13.79
C THR A 70 -6.08 8.18 12.62
N LYS A 71 -6.58 9.38 12.32
CA LYS A 71 -7.46 9.62 11.15
C LYS A 71 -6.69 9.42 9.84
N LEU A 72 -5.48 9.95 9.76
CA LEU A 72 -4.61 9.80 8.59
C LEU A 72 -4.26 8.33 8.34
N TYR A 73 -3.89 7.59 9.38
CA TYR A 73 -3.58 6.16 9.31
C TYR A 73 -4.78 5.37 8.81
N SER A 74 -5.96 5.63 9.37
CA SER A 74 -7.21 5.00 8.94
C SER A 74 -7.50 5.27 7.45
N SER A 75 -7.24 6.50 6.98
CA SER A 75 -7.39 6.86 5.58
C SER A 75 -6.39 6.15 4.67
N ALA A 76 -5.09 6.23 5.00
CA ALA A 76 -4.04 5.54 4.24
C ALA A 76 -4.27 4.02 4.21
N ASN A 77 -4.77 3.43 5.30
CA ASN A 77 -5.08 2.01 5.35
C ASN A 77 -6.26 1.68 4.44
N ARG A 78 -7.29 2.53 4.36
CA ARG A 78 -8.39 2.33 3.40
C ARG A 78 -7.88 2.35 1.96
N GLU A 79 -6.99 3.29 1.61
CA GLU A 79 -6.40 3.33 0.26
C GLU A 79 -5.52 2.10 -0.01
N TYR A 80 -4.72 1.67 0.96
CA TYR A 80 -3.94 0.43 0.88
C TYR A 80 -4.80 -0.80 0.59
N GLN A 81 -5.97 -0.92 1.24
CA GLN A 81 -6.91 -2.03 1.01
C GLN A 81 -7.61 -1.90 -0.35
N LYS A 82 -8.00 -0.70 -0.78
CA LYS A 82 -8.61 -0.46 -2.10
C LYS A 82 -7.66 -0.84 -3.24
N ALA A 83 -6.38 -0.51 -3.09
CA ALA A 83 -5.32 -0.86 -4.03
C ALA A 83 -4.93 -2.35 -4.00
N ARG A 84 -5.52 -3.17 -3.10
CA ARG A 84 -5.22 -4.60 -2.93
C ARG A 84 -3.73 -4.87 -2.65
N CYS A 85 -3.14 -4.02 -1.82
CA CYS A 85 -1.73 -4.11 -1.43
C CYS A 85 -1.46 -5.19 -0.36
N ASP A 86 -2.45 -5.94 0.11
CA ASP A 86 -2.28 -7.04 1.06
C ASP A 86 -1.40 -8.19 0.55
N GLY A 87 -1.14 -8.26 -0.76
CA GLY A 87 -0.31 -9.29 -1.40
C GLY A 87 1.04 -8.86 -2.00
N TRP A 88 1.34 -7.56 -2.15
CA TRP A 88 2.52 -7.12 -2.93
C TRP A 88 3.87 -7.47 -2.28
N ARG A 89 3.87 -7.70 -0.97
CA ARG A 89 5.08 -7.96 -0.19
C ARG A 89 5.48 -9.45 -0.15
N ARG A 90 4.76 -10.31 -0.88
CA ARG A 90 5.03 -11.76 -1.01
C ARG A 90 5.89 -12.06 -2.22
#